data_AF-A0A813TLG9-F1
#
_entry.id   AF-A0A813TLG9-F1
#
_cell.length_a   1.000
_cell.length_b   1.000
_cell.length_c   1.000
_cell.angle_alpha   90.00
_cell.angle_beta   90.00
_cell.angle_gamma   90.00
#
_symmetry.space_group_name_H-M   'P 1'
#
loop_
_entity.id
_entity.type
_entity.pdbx_description
1 polymer ?
#
loop_
_entity_poly.entity_id
_entity_poly.type
_entity_poly.pdbx_seq_one_letter_code
_entity_poly.pdbx_strand_id
1 'polypeptide(L)'
;MKLHLSHNPIGECGLNYLANALQHNKTLSELTLICNALDGEGAVQLGNILQYNNTLKKLTYIGNPIHPNGMKYLASGLAMNTALTTLVIQHNEIDGEGVRHLANALQNNTTLVTLNLSNNPIGNEGARYLANALEKNTTLTTLDLEGTSMSTNGAQALAIGLQSNRTLTTLNLLHNQIDLPGIKDLAYLIQTNNTGIMVLALGRTICEAQGAQYLFSPLQYNNTLTSLTISSYTFGPESMPYLANALVHNRTLTTLALKYTSIEPKWDKWEQNAITVAAGNGNGQKLNQLNFPYGIFIDEKKNIFIADHDNYRVLQWKYNAKKGQTVAGGNGQGNSIHQLNCPTDGVVDQQNHSIIIVDYENRRVIQRLNGNQQILIENIDCFGLAMDKSGFLYVSDYKKNEVRRWKMGEYNNEGIIVAGGNGQGNQLNQLNCPGFIFVDKDQSNYVSDRENNRVMKWRKDAKEGTIVAGGNGLGKNLDQLFYPQGVIVDSMGQIYVADCWNHRVVRWCEGKEKGEIVVGGNGEGNETYQLNHPFGLSFDDEGSLYVAELGNHRIDKFQII
;
A
#
# COMPACT_ATOMS: atom_id res chain seq x y z
N MET A 1 44.06 -23.75 -15.54
CA MET A 1 44.87 -23.09 -14.48
C MET A 1 44.15 -21.83 -14.04
N LYS A 2 44.18 -21.50 -12.75
CA LYS A 2 43.62 -20.25 -12.20
C LYS A 2 44.75 -19.48 -11.51
N LEU A 3 44.82 -18.17 -11.72
CA LEU A 3 45.84 -17.31 -11.13
C LEU A 3 45.18 -16.18 -10.35
N HIS A 4 45.44 -16.15 -9.05
CA HIS A 4 44.91 -15.17 -8.11
C HIS A 4 46.03 -14.31 -7.57
N LEU A 5 45.93 -12.99 -7.77
CA LEU A 5 46.99 -12.05 -7.48
C LEU A 5 46.53 -10.87 -6.62
N SER A 6 45.36 -10.96 -5.98
CA SER A 6 44.78 -9.90 -5.15
C SER A 6 45.73 -9.35 -4.08
N HIS A 7 45.71 -8.04 -3.87
CA HIS A 7 46.46 -7.30 -2.84
C HIS A 7 47.99 -7.40 -2.96
N ASN A 8 48.50 -7.52 -4.19
CA ASN A 8 49.94 -7.46 -4.47
C ASN A 8 50.25 -6.20 -5.31
N PRO A 9 51.24 -5.37 -4.95
CA PRO A 9 51.58 -4.16 -5.71
C PRO A 9 52.36 -4.52 -6.98
N ILE A 10 51.68 -5.15 -7.94
CA ILE A 10 52.27 -5.64 -9.18
C ILE A 10 52.72 -4.46 -10.05
N GLY A 11 51.95 -3.37 -10.03
CA GLY A 11 52.18 -2.20 -10.87
C GLY A 11 52.07 -2.52 -12.36
N GLU A 12 52.11 -1.49 -13.20
CA GLU A 12 52.01 -1.65 -14.65
C GLU A 12 53.16 -2.49 -15.23
N CYS A 13 54.37 -2.31 -14.69
CA CYS A 13 55.55 -3.06 -15.14
C CYS A 13 55.36 -4.57 -14.92
N GLY A 14 54.88 -4.99 -13.74
CA GLY A 14 54.60 -6.39 -13.46
C GLY A 14 53.47 -6.93 -14.34
N LEU A 15 52.43 -6.12 -14.60
CA LEU A 15 51.33 -6.51 -15.46
C LEU A 15 51.76 -6.65 -16.93
N ASN A 16 52.71 -5.83 -17.41
CA ASN A 16 53.28 -5.96 -18.74
C ASN A 16 54.02 -7.29 -18.92
N TYR A 17 54.83 -7.72 -17.94
CA TYR A 17 55.46 -9.05 -17.99
C TYR A 17 54.41 -10.17 -18.00
N LEU A 18 53.37 -10.04 -17.18
CA LEU A 18 52.28 -11.00 -17.18
C LEU A 18 51.56 -11.02 -18.54
N ALA A 19 51.29 -9.86 -19.13
CA ALA A 19 50.64 -9.75 -20.43
C ALA A 19 51.42 -10.50 -21.53
N ASN A 20 52.73 -10.29 -21.60
CA ASN A 20 53.60 -10.98 -22.55
C ASN A 20 53.60 -12.51 -22.36
N ALA A 21 53.58 -12.97 -21.11
CA ALA A 21 53.48 -14.40 -20.82
C ALA A 21 52.11 -14.97 -21.22
N LEU A 22 51.02 -14.22 -20.98
CA LEU A 22 49.66 -14.66 -21.26
C LEU A 22 49.31 -14.71 -22.74
N GLN A 23 50.00 -13.97 -23.62
CA GLN A 23 49.84 -14.13 -25.07
C GLN A 23 50.15 -15.57 -25.54
N HIS A 24 51.13 -16.20 -24.89
CA HIS A 24 51.60 -17.55 -25.23
C HIS A 24 50.97 -18.63 -24.35
N ASN A 25 50.48 -18.26 -23.17
CA ASN A 25 49.87 -19.20 -22.25
C ASN A 25 48.55 -19.74 -22.81
N LYS A 26 48.44 -21.08 -22.89
CA LYS A 26 47.23 -21.78 -23.37
C LYS A 26 46.47 -22.55 -22.29
N THR A 27 46.84 -22.38 -21.02
CA THR A 27 46.31 -23.19 -19.90
C THR A 27 45.58 -22.36 -18.85
N LEU A 28 45.83 -21.05 -18.78
CA LEU A 28 45.16 -20.13 -17.88
C LEU A 28 43.75 -19.88 -18.38
N SER A 29 42.78 -20.17 -17.51
CA SER A 29 41.36 -19.99 -17.76
C SER A 29 40.75 -18.91 -16.87
N GLU A 30 41.37 -18.57 -15.74
CA GLU A 30 40.88 -17.53 -14.82
C GLU A 30 42.03 -16.67 -14.29
N LEU A 31 41.87 -15.35 -14.36
CA LEU A 31 42.81 -14.36 -13.83
C LEU A 31 42.07 -13.43 -12.88
N THR A 32 42.59 -13.28 -11.66
CA THR A 32 42.06 -12.37 -10.64
C THR A 32 43.11 -11.37 -10.21
N LEU A 33 42.81 -10.08 -10.41
CA LEU A 33 43.60 -8.91 -10.05
C LEU A 33 42.71 -7.98 -9.22
N ILE A 34 42.99 -7.82 -7.93
CA ILE A 34 42.20 -6.97 -7.02
C ILE A 34 43.18 -6.09 -6.25
N CYS A 35 42.98 -4.77 -6.26
CA CYS A 35 43.80 -3.80 -5.51
C CYS A 35 45.31 -4.05 -5.69
N ASN A 36 45.78 -3.94 -6.93
CA ASN A 36 47.15 -4.29 -7.35
C ASN A 36 48.04 -3.07 -7.65
N ALA A 37 47.59 -1.88 -7.26
CA ALA A 37 48.25 -0.60 -7.57
C ALA A 37 48.44 -0.41 -9.09
N LEU A 38 47.39 -0.66 -9.85
CA LEU A 38 47.35 -0.48 -11.30
C LEU A 38 46.50 0.74 -11.65
N ASP A 39 46.91 1.50 -12.66
CA ASP A 39 46.17 2.64 -13.19
C ASP A 39 45.68 2.39 -14.63
N GLY A 40 45.33 3.46 -15.35
CA GLY A 40 44.83 3.40 -16.72
C GLY A 40 45.80 2.77 -17.73
N GLU A 41 47.12 2.83 -17.49
CA GLU A 41 48.13 2.17 -18.34
C GLU A 41 48.12 0.65 -18.14
N GLY A 42 47.78 0.18 -16.93
CA GLY A 42 47.55 -1.23 -16.65
C GLY A 42 46.40 -1.82 -17.48
N ALA A 43 45.35 -1.03 -17.72
CA ALA A 43 44.22 -1.45 -18.56
C ALA A 43 44.59 -1.60 -20.04
N VAL A 44 45.59 -0.87 -20.54
CA VAL A 44 46.13 -1.06 -21.90
C VAL A 44 46.70 -2.47 -22.06
N GLN A 45 47.45 -2.92 -21.05
CA GLN A 45 48.03 -4.27 -21.06
C GLN A 45 46.97 -5.36 -20.97
N LEU A 46 45.87 -5.12 -20.26
CA LEU A 46 44.72 -6.03 -20.29
C LEU A 46 44.05 -6.10 -21.66
N GLY A 47 43.93 -4.97 -22.36
CA GLY A 47 43.46 -4.95 -23.75
C GLY A 47 44.30 -5.86 -24.65
N ASN A 48 45.62 -5.78 -24.52
CA ASN A 48 46.55 -6.67 -25.24
C ASN A 48 46.35 -8.14 -24.84
N ILE A 49 46.19 -8.44 -23.55
CA ILE A 49 45.89 -9.81 -23.09
C ILE A 49 44.61 -10.32 -23.77
N LEU A 50 43.53 -9.55 -23.76
CA LEU A 50 42.25 -9.96 -24.37
C LEU A 50 42.35 -10.08 -25.89
N GLN A 51 43.15 -9.26 -26.56
CA GLN A 51 43.28 -9.34 -28.01
C GLN A 51 43.93 -10.66 -28.47
N TYR A 52 44.93 -11.17 -27.74
CA TYR A 52 45.74 -12.31 -28.17
C TYR A 52 45.47 -13.60 -27.40
N ASN A 53 45.01 -13.52 -26.15
CA ASN A 53 44.70 -14.70 -25.35
C ASN A 53 43.27 -15.19 -25.63
N ASN A 54 43.17 -16.42 -26.14
CA ASN A 54 41.93 -17.10 -26.47
C ASN A 54 41.62 -18.30 -25.54
N THR A 55 42.25 -18.36 -24.36
CA THR A 55 42.01 -19.43 -23.37
C THR A 55 41.40 -18.91 -22.07
N LEU A 56 41.62 -17.64 -21.74
CA LEU A 56 41.08 -16.97 -20.57
C LEU A 56 39.56 -16.87 -20.70
N LYS A 57 38.85 -17.52 -19.79
CA LYS A 57 37.39 -17.55 -19.71
C LYS A 57 36.85 -16.51 -18.72
N LYS A 58 37.60 -16.23 -17.65
CA LYS A 58 37.21 -15.26 -16.62
C LYS A 58 38.33 -14.29 -16.30
N LEU A 59 38.00 -13.01 -16.34
CA LEU A 59 38.85 -11.92 -15.87
C LEU A 59 38.13 -11.17 -14.75
N THR A 60 38.76 -11.12 -13.58
CA THR A 60 38.33 -10.31 -12.44
C THR A 60 39.37 -9.24 -12.17
N TYR A 61 38.98 -7.99 -12.30
CA TYR A 61 39.82 -6.81 -12.16
C TYR A 61 39.09 -5.76 -11.31
N ILE A 62 39.49 -5.58 -10.05
CA ILE A 62 38.70 -4.80 -9.07
C ILE A 62 39.59 -3.82 -8.32
N GLY A 63 39.10 -2.60 -8.08
CA GLY A 63 39.80 -1.64 -7.21
C GLY A 63 41.13 -1.18 -7.81
N ASN A 64 41.18 -1.07 -9.14
CA ASN A 64 42.32 -0.60 -9.92
C ASN A 64 41.79 0.38 -10.98
N PRO A 65 42.03 1.70 -10.86
CA PRO A 65 41.45 2.68 -11.77
C PRO A 65 41.74 2.37 -13.25
N ILE A 66 40.71 2.05 -14.03
CA ILE A 66 40.82 1.84 -15.48
C ILE A 66 40.72 3.19 -16.20
N HIS A 67 39.85 4.08 -15.71
CA HIS A 67 39.49 5.34 -16.34
C HIS A 67 38.94 5.18 -17.78
N PRO A 68 38.37 6.23 -18.40
CA PRO A 68 37.77 6.09 -19.74
C PRO A 68 38.77 5.70 -20.83
N ASN A 69 40.01 6.22 -20.73
CA ASN A 69 41.08 5.94 -21.67
C ASN A 69 41.55 4.49 -21.62
N GLY A 70 41.75 3.92 -20.43
CA GLY A 70 42.10 2.50 -20.29
C GLY A 70 40.99 1.59 -20.79
N MET A 71 39.73 1.97 -20.54
CA MET A 71 38.55 1.22 -20.99
C MET A 71 38.45 1.15 -22.51
N LYS A 72 38.90 2.18 -23.24
CA LYS A 72 39.00 2.14 -24.71
C LYS A 72 39.83 0.96 -25.21
N TYR A 73 41.01 0.74 -24.64
CA TYR A 73 41.91 -0.34 -25.05
C TYR A 73 41.38 -1.71 -24.63
N LEU A 74 40.86 -1.81 -23.39
CA LEU A 74 40.24 -3.04 -22.92
C LEU A 74 39.04 -3.45 -23.79
N ALA A 75 38.22 -2.48 -24.20
CA ALA A 75 37.09 -2.71 -25.10
C ALA A 75 37.55 -3.15 -26.49
N SER A 76 38.62 -2.57 -27.04
CA SER A 76 39.19 -3.02 -28.32
C SER A 76 39.66 -4.48 -28.26
N GLY A 77 40.34 -4.88 -27.18
CA GLY A 77 40.74 -6.27 -26.97
C GLY A 77 39.54 -7.20 -26.82
N LEU A 78 38.53 -6.80 -26.04
CA LEU A 78 37.30 -7.55 -25.85
C LEU A 78 36.51 -7.76 -27.15
N ALA A 79 36.48 -6.77 -28.04
CA ALA A 79 35.80 -6.87 -29.34
C ALA A 79 36.40 -7.96 -30.24
N MET A 80 37.69 -8.24 -30.10
CA MET A 80 38.40 -9.28 -30.85
C MET A 80 38.44 -10.63 -30.11
N ASN A 81 38.13 -10.63 -28.81
CA ASN A 81 38.26 -11.81 -27.98
C ASN A 81 37.13 -12.82 -28.25
N THR A 82 37.51 -14.08 -28.46
CA THR A 82 36.61 -15.19 -28.77
C THR A 82 36.54 -16.24 -27.65
N ALA A 83 36.99 -15.91 -26.45
CA ALA A 83 37.13 -16.87 -25.36
C ALA A 83 36.49 -16.42 -24.04
N LEU A 84 36.56 -15.13 -23.71
CA LEU A 84 36.19 -14.57 -22.42
C LEU A 84 34.67 -14.60 -22.26
N THR A 85 34.20 -15.36 -21.28
CA THR A 85 32.78 -15.50 -20.96
C THR A 85 32.38 -14.64 -19.76
N THR A 86 33.33 -14.25 -18.92
CA THR A 86 33.06 -13.48 -17.70
C THR A 86 34.06 -12.36 -17.51
N LEU A 87 33.56 -11.13 -17.41
CA LEU A 87 34.33 -9.93 -17.12
C LEU A 87 33.76 -9.24 -15.87
N VAL A 88 34.59 -9.11 -14.84
CA VAL A 88 34.25 -8.41 -13.58
C VAL A 88 35.19 -7.23 -13.44
N ILE A 89 34.66 -6.01 -13.59
CA ILE A 89 35.39 -4.75 -13.60
C ILE A 89 34.78 -3.70 -12.65
N GLN A 90 34.33 -4.16 -11.47
CA GLN A 90 33.76 -3.30 -10.43
C GLN A 90 34.81 -2.38 -9.75
N HIS A 91 34.37 -1.21 -9.28
CA HIS A 91 35.22 -0.22 -8.59
C HIS A 91 36.50 0.17 -9.35
N ASN A 92 36.38 0.59 -10.61
CA ASN A 92 37.52 0.94 -11.47
C ASN A 92 37.40 2.34 -12.12
N GLU A 93 36.57 3.22 -11.56
CA GLU A 93 36.40 4.61 -12.03
C GLU A 93 36.04 4.71 -13.52
N ILE A 94 35.18 3.81 -14.01
CA ILE A 94 34.68 3.82 -15.38
C ILE A 94 33.45 4.74 -15.47
N ASP A 95 33.55 5.82 -16.22
CA ASP A 95 32.41 6.73 -16.47
C ASP A 95 31.62 6.38 -17.75
N GLY A 96 30.64 7.21 -18.09
CA GLY A 96 29.81 7.03 -19.28
C GLY A 96 30.60 6.98 -20.61
N GLU A 97 31.73 7.70 -20.73
CA GLU A 97 32.58 7.63 -21.93
C GLU A 97 33.36 6.32 -21.99
N GLY A 98 33.86 5.83 -20.85
CA GLY A 98 34.46 4.49 -20.76
C GLY A 98 33.45 3.41 -21.19
N VAL A 99 32.22 3.51 -20.70
CA VAL A 99 31.13 2.60 -21.06
C VAL A 99 30.72 2.71 -22.53
N ARG A 100 30.81 3.89 -23.17
CA ARG A 100 30.59 4.03 -24.62
C ARG A 100 31.52 3.13 -25.43
N HIS A 101 32.80 3.05 -25.05
CA HIS A 101 33.76 2.16 -25.70
C HIS A 101 33.40 0.68 -25.49
N LEU A 102 33.05 0.31 -24.26
CA LEU A 102 32.62 -1.04 -23.93
C LEU A 102 31.36 -1.46 -24.70
N ALA A 103 30.35 -0.59 -24.76
CA ALA A 103 29.11 -0.80 -25.48
C ALA A 103 29.34 -1.06 -26.98
N ASN A 104 30.29 -0.36 -27.60
CA ASN A 104 30.67 -0.62 -29.00
C ASN A 104 31.29 -2.00 -29.19
N ALA A 105 32.08 -2.48 -28.23
CA ALA A 105 32.64 -3.84 -28.26
C ALA A 105 31.55 -4.90 -28.07
N LEU A 106 30.62 -4.68 -27.13
CA LEU A 106 29.53 -5.61 -26.81
C LEU A 106 28.58 -5.87 -27.99
N GLN A 107 28.36 -4.88 -28.86
CA GLN A 107 27.50 -5.06 -30.05
C GLN A 107 27.96 -6.20 -30.97
N ASN A 108 29.26 -6.49 -31.02
CA ASN A 108 29.83 -7.52 -31.89
C ASN A 108 30.44 -8.70 -31.12
N ASN A 109 30.58 -8.59 -29.80
CA ASN A 109 31.14 -9.67 -29.01
C ASN A 109 30.15 -10.83 -28.88
N THR A 110 30.58 -12.03 -29.28
CA THR A 110 29.75 -13.23 -29.34
C THR A 110 30.05 -14.24 -28.23
N THR A 111 30.81 -13.85 -27.20
CA THR A 111 31.32 -14.81 -26.21
C THR A 111 31.09 -14.40 -24.76
N LEU A 112 30.97 -13.12 -24.47
CA LEU A 112 30.77 -12.62 -23.13
C LEU A 112 29.35 -12.91 -22.64
N VAL A 113 29.25 -13.66 -21.56
CA VAL A 113 27.99 -14.12 -20.95
C VAL A 113 27.67 -13.32 -19.69
N THR A 114 28.70 -12.92 -18.94
CA THR A 114 28.56 -12.20 -17.66
C THR A 114 29.44 -10.96 -17.64
N LEU A 115 28.83 -9.82 -17.34
CA LEU A 115 29.50 -8.53 -17.19
C LEU A 115 29.10 -7.90 -15.86
N ASN A 116 30.08 -7.65 -14.99
CA ASN A 116 29.88 -6.89 -13.77
C ASN A 116 30.63 -5.55 -13.85
N LEU A 117 29.84 -4.47 -13.84
CA LEU A 117 30.25 -3.08 -13.91
C LEU A 117 29.92 -2.31 -12.62
N SER A 118 29.49 -3.01 -11.57
CA SER A 118 29.00 -2.39 -10.33
C SER A 118 30.01 -1.41 -9.72
N ASN A 119 29.49 -0.40 -9.02
CA ASN A 119 30.26 0.62 -8.33
C ASN A 119 31.26 1.38 -9.23
N ASN A 120 30.82 1.71 -10.45
CA ASN A 120 31.52 2.62 -11.36
C ASN A 120 30.61 3.81 -11.69
N PRO A 121 31.13 5.04 -11.87
CA PRO A 121 30.32 6.24 -12.11
C PRO A 121 29.77 6.33 -13.56
N ILE A 122 29.02 5.31 -14.01
CA ILE A 122 28.53 5.16 -15.38
C ILE A 122 27.54 6.28 -15.77
N GLY A 123 26.61 6.60 -14.85
CA GLY A 123 25.57 7.60 -15.08
C GLY A 123 24.55 7.23 -16.17
N ASN A 124 23.67 8.17 -16.48
CA ASN A 124 22.57 7.96 -17.43
C ASN A 124 23.05 7.77 -18.88
N GLU A 125 24.08 8.50 -19.29
CA GLU A 125 24.64 8.40 -20.64
C GLU A 125 25.28 7.03 -20.88
N GLY A 126 26.03 6.51 -19.91
CA GLY A 126 26.58 5.15 -19.99
C GLY A 126 25.49 4.08 -20.03
N ALA A 127 24.41 4.23 -19.25
CA ALA A 127 23.25 3.35 -19.31
C ALA A 127 22.60 3.33 -20.71
N ARG A 128 22.50 4.49 -21.36
CA ARG A 128 21.98 4.63 -22.73
C ARG A 128 22.88 3.93 -23.75
N TYR A 129 24.21 4.02 -23.62
CA TYR A 129 25.13 3.27 -24.47
C TYR A 129 24.99 1.75 -24.29
N LEU A 130 24.86 1.29 -23.04
CA LEU A 130 24.61 -0.12 -22.75
C LEU A 130 23.27 -0.57 -23.35
N ALA A 131 22.21 0.20 -23.20
CA ALA A 131 20.89 -0.12 -23.78
C ALA A 131 20.97 -0.36 -25.29
N ASN A 132 21.63 0.54 -26.02
CA ASN A 132 21.84 0.41 -27.47
C ASN A 132 22.68 -0.82 -27.84
N ALA A 133 23.64 -1.20 -27.00
CA ALA A 133 24.43 -2.40 -27.23
C ALA A 133 23.64 -3.68 -26.97
N LEU A 134 22.84 -3.69 -25.89
CA LEU A 134 21.99 -4.81 -25.49
C LEU A 134 20.87 -5.07 -26.49
N GLU A 135 20.39 -4.06 -27.21
CA GLU A 135 19.42 -4.26 -28.30
C GLU A 135 19.94 -5.24 -29.37
N LYS A 136 21.25 -5.25 -29.63
CA LYS A 136 21.89 -6.09 -30.66
C LYS A 136 22.63 -7.30 -30.10
N ASN A 137 23.11 -7.21 -28.86
CA ASN A 137 23.89 -8.28 -28.26
C ASN A 137 23.01 -9.50 -27.96
N THR A 138 23.47 -10.68 -28.36
CA THR A 138 22.72 -11.94 -28.25
C THR A 138 23.39 -12.96 -27.32
N THR A 139 24.36 -12.54 -26.51
CA THR A 139 25.25 -13.46 -25.77
C THR A 139 25.31 -13.15 -24.28
N LEU A 140 25.17 -11.88 -23.91
CA LEU A 140 25.16 -11.47 -22.52
C LEU A 140 23.86 -11.92 -21.85
N THR A 141 24.01 -12.69 -20.78
CA THR A 141 22.90 -13.20 -19.97
C THR A 141 22.83 -12.53 -18.61
N THR A 142 23.96 -12.04 -18.09
CA THR A 142 24.05 -11.42 -16.77
C THR A 142 24.75 -10.07 -16.85
N LEU A 143 24.06 -9.03 -16.39
CA LEU A 143 24.57 -7.67 -16.32
C LEU A 143 24.36 -7.10 -14.91
N ASP A 144 25.46 -6.73 -14.27
CA ASP A 144 25.43 -6.09 -12.95
C ASP A 144 25.85 -4.62 -13.05
N LEU A 145 24.92 -3.74 -12.69
CA LEU A 145 25.03 -2.28 -12.68
C LEU A 145 24.70 -1.69 -11.31
N GLU A 146 24.89 -2.46 -10.23
CA GLU A 146 24.68 -1.98 -8.87
C GLU A 146 25.55 -0.76 -8.57
N GLY A 147 24.97 0.29 -7.97
CA GLY A 147 25.71 1.48 -7.52
C GLY A 147 26.43 2.23 -8.65
N THR A 148 25.82 2.34 -9.83
CA THR A 148 26.45 2.94 -11.01
C THR A 148 26.10 4.42 -11.24
N SER A 149 25.57 5.07 -10.20
CA SER A 149 25.09 6.46 -10.22
C SER A 149 24.05 6.72 -11.32
N MET A 150 23.31 5.69 -11.70
CA MET A 150 22.21 5.79 -12.64
C MET A 150 20.98 6.36 -11.95
N SER A 151 20.24 7.22 -12.66
CA SER A 151 18.93 7.69 -12.23
C SER A 151 17.80 7.12 -13.08
N THR A 152 16.59 7.61 -12.85
CA THR A 152 15.38 7.33 -13.65
C THR A 152 15.65 7.27 -15.16
N ASN A 153 16.34 8.26 -15.73
CA ASN A 153 16.56 8.33 -17.19
C ASN A 153 17.40 7.14 -17.71
N GLY A 154 18.41 6.71 -16.98
CA GLY A 154 19.21 5.55 -17.37
C GLY A 154 18.42 4.24 -17.28
N ALA A 155 17.58 4.09 -16.25
CA ALA A 155 16.70 2.94 -16.11
C ALA A 155 15.68 2.86 -17.26
N GLN A 156 15.12 4.00 -17.68
CA GLN A 156 14.22 4.06 -18.85
C GLN A 156 14.94 3.68 -20.14
N ALA A 157 16.17 4.16 -20.34
CA ALA A 157 16.96 3.78 -21.51
C ALA A 157 17.20 2.26 -21.56
N LEU A 158 17.57 1.64 -20.44
CA LEU A 158 17.70 0.18 -20.34
C LEU A 158 16.37 -0.52 -20.60
N ALA A 159 15.27 -0.03 -20.03
CA ALA A 159 13.94 -0.60 -20.26
C ALA A 159 13.60 -0.65 -21.76
N ILE A 160 13.88 0.43 -22.50
CA ILE A 160 13.68 0.52 -23.95
C ILE A 160 14.59 -0.45 -24.71
N GLY A 161 15.91 -0.41 -24.45
CA GLY A 161 16.87 -1.27 -25.17
C GLY A 161 16.64 -2.76 -24.94
N LEU A 162 16.05 -3.13 -23.81
CA LEU A 162 15.75 -4.51 -23.46
C LEU A 162 14.40 -5.01 -23.98
N GLN A 163 13.54 -4.18 -24.57
CA GLN A 163 12.22 -4.62 -25.09
C GLN A 163 12.35 -5.74 -26.14
N SER A 164 13.39 -5.68 -26.97
CA SER A 164 13.67 -6.66 -28.03
C SER A 164 14.77 -7.66 -27.66
N ASN A 165 15.49 -7.44 -26.56
CA ASN A 165 16.51 -8.38 -26.09
C ASN A 165 15.85 -9.64 -25.50
N ARG A 166 16.37 -10.81 -25.86
CA ARG A 166 15.86 -12.13 -25.43
C ARG A 166 16.88 -12.98 -24.71
N THR A 167 18.08 -12.44 -24.47
CA THR A 167 19.24 -13.20 -23.99
C THR A 167 19.62 -12.82 -22.57
N LEU A 168 19.39 -11.56 -22.19
CA LEU A 168 19.64 -11.08 -20.84
C LEU A 168 18.60 -11.64 -19.88
N THR A 169 19.06 -12.46 -18.93
CA THR A 169 18.22 -13.12 -17.93
C THR A 169 18.37 -12.51 -16.54
N THR A 170 19.52 -11.91 -16.25
CA THR A 170 19.83 -11.31 -14.95
C THR A 170 20.26 -9.86 -15.11
N LEU A 171 19.53 -8.96 -14.46
CA LEU A 171 19.84 -7.53 -14.40
C LEU A 171 19.82 -7.04 -12.95
N ASN A 172 20.96 -6.55 -12.47
CA ASN A 172 21.09 -5.93 -11.16
C ASN A 172 21.23 -4.40 -11.28
N LEU A 173 20.27 -3.67 -10.71
CA LEU A 173 20.22 -2.21 -10.63
C LEU A 173 20.21 -1.71 -9.18
N LEU A 174 20.57 -2.54 -8.20
CA LEU A 174 20.60 -2.15 -6.79
C LEU A 174 21.43 -0.89 -6.55
N HIS A 175 21.11 -0.15 -5.48
CA HIS A 175 21.85 1.06 -5.09
C HIS A 175 21.96 2.15 -6.17
N ASN A 176 21.09 2.15 -7.18
CA ASN A 176 20.82 3.29 -8.06
C ASN A 176 19.57 4.05 -7.60
N GLN A 177 19.41 5.31 -7.98
CA GLN A 177 18.28 6.15 -7.58
C GLN A 177 17.22 6.18 -8.69
N ILE A 178 16.27 5.23 -8.64
CA ILE A 178 15.28 5.04 -9.71
C ILE A 178 13.90 5.42 -9.17
N ASP A 179 13.36 6.53 -9.66
CA ASP A 179 12.03 7.00 -9.25
C ASP A 179 10.90 6.31 -10.06
N LEU A 180 9.65 6.63 -9.69
CA LEU A 180 8.44 6.02 -10.26
C LEU A 180 8.40 5.91 -11.80
N PRO A 181 8.82 6.91 -12.59
CA PRO A 181 8.78 6.79 -14.05
C PRO A 181 9.69 5.67 -14.58
N GLY A 182 10.89 5.52 -14.01
CA GLY A 182 11.84 4.48 -14.40
C GLY A 182 11.35 3.09 -13.99
N ILE A 183 10.72 3.01 -12.83
CA ILE A 183 10.07 1.78 -12.35
C ILE A 183 8.89 1.39 -13.23
N LYS A 184 8.07 2.33 -13.66
CA LYS A 184 6.97 2.08 -14.58
C LYS A 184 7.47 1.45 -15.89
N ASP A 185 8.54 1.99 -16.46
CA ASP A 185 9.09 1.49 -17.73
C ASP A 185 9.77 0.12 -17.57
N LEU A 186 10.48 -0.10 -16.46
CA LEU A 186 11.02 -1.43 -16.13
C LEU A 186 9.91 -2.45 -15.86
N ALA A 187 8.81 -2.05 -15.23
CA ALA A 187 7.67 -2.94 -14.99
C ALA A 187 6.89 -3.25 -16.29
N TYR A 188 6.79 -2.27 -17.19
CA TYR A 188 6.26 -2.49 -18.54
C TYR A 188 7.16 -3.46 -19.33
N LEU A 189 8.48 -3.39 -19.17
CA LEU A 189 9.40 -4.39 -19.72
C LEU A 189 9.09 -5.78 -19.17
N ILE A 190 8.86 -5.95 -17.86
CA ILE A 190 8.49 -7.24 -17.27
C ILE A 190 7.17 -7.77 -17.86
N GLN A 191 6.20 -6.88 -18.14
CA GLN A 191 4.92 -7.26 -18.73
C GLN A 191 5.01 -7.70 -20.19
N THR A 192 5.87 -7.04 -20.97
CA THR A 192 5.94 -7.19 -22.44
C THR A 192 7.03 -8.15 -22.89
N ASN A 193 8.14 -8.23 -22.15
CA ASN A 193 9.27 -9.11 -22.42
C ASN A 193 9.15 -10.43 -21.62
N ASN A 194 8.07 -11.17 -21.86
CA ASN A 194 7.74 -12.45 -21.22
C ASN A 194 8.66 -13.63 -21.59
N THR A 195 9.93 -13.41 -21.94
CA THR A 195 10.87 -14.50 -22.32
C THR A 195 12.32 -14.32 -21.86
N GLY A 196 12.77 -13.10 -21.53
CA GLY A 196 14.18 -12.82 -21.23
C GLY A 196 14.52 -12.81 -19.74
N ILE A 197 14.01 -11.82 -19.00
CA ILE A 197 14.48 -11.54 -17.64
C ILE A 197 13.85 -12.52 -16.62
N MET A 198 14.72 -13.19 -15.88
CA MET A 198 14.40 -14.14 -14.82
C MET A 198 14.75 -13.61 -13.42
N VAL A 199 15.80 -12.79 -13.32
CA VAL A 199 16.26 -12.19 -12.07
C VAL A 199 16.40 -10.69 -12.27
N LEU A 200 15.62 -9.93 -11.51
CA LEU A 200 15.65 -8.48 -11.52
C LEU A 200 15.87 -7.96 -10.11
N ALA A 201 16.88 -7.11 -9.94
CA ALA A 201 17.11 -6.40 -8.69
C ALA A 201 17.03 -4.89 -8.95
N LEU A 202 16.12 -4.21 -8.25
CA LEU A 202 15.81 -2.81 -8.46
C LEU A 202 16.44 -1.96 -7.36
N GLY A 203 16.96 -0.80 -7.77
CA GLY A 203 17.59 0.21 -6.93
C GLY A 203 16.66 0.81 -5.88
N ARG A 204 17.13 1.88 -5.23
CA ARG A 204 16.35 2.63 -4.25
C ARG A 204 15.07 3.16 -4.91
N THR A 205 13.93 2.64 -4.49
CA THR A 205 12.60 3.05 -4.96
C THR A 205 11.77 3.68 -3.85
N ILE A 206 10.88 4.59 -4.22
CA ILE A 206 9.74 4.98 -3.40
C ILE A 206 8.58 4.07 -3.82
N CYS A 207 8.18 3.12 -2.97
CA CYS A 207 7.04 2.23 -3.21
C CYS A 207 5.84 2.63 -2.36
N GLU A 208 5.30 3.82 -2.62
CA GLU A 208 3.92 4.18 -2.24
C GLU A 208 2.89 3.35 -3.05
N ALA A 209 1.58 3.52 -2.84
CA ALA A 209 0.53 2.78 -3.56
C ALA A 209 0.79 2.68 -5.08
N GLN A 210 1.16 3.79 -5.71
CA GLN A 210 1.39 3.88 -7.15
C GLN A 210 2.61 3.07 -7.62
N GLY A 211 3.69 3.08 -6.84
CA GLY A 211 4.91 2.32 -7.16
C GLY A 211 4.70 0.82 -6.99
N ALA A 212 3.97 0.42 -5.94
CA ALA A 212 3.57 -0.97 -5.73
C ALA A 212 2.61 -1.46 -6.82
N GLN A 213 1.66 -0.63 -7.24
CA GLN A 213 0.80 -0.93 -8.38
C GLN A 213 1.63 -1.19 -9.63
N TYR A 214 2.56 -0.29 -9.98
CA TYR A 214 3.40 -0.45 -11.16
C TYR A 214 4.26 -1.70 -11.10
N LEU A 215 4.84 -2.04 -9.95
CA LEU A 215 5.69 -3.21 -9.82
C LEU A 215 4.92 -4.53 -9.81
N PHE A 216 3.87 -4.62 -8.99
CA PHE A 216 3.22 -5.91 -8.72
C PHE A 216 2.08 -6.24 -9.68
N SER A 217 1.37 -5.25 -10.20
CA SER A 217 0.26 -5.51 -11.13
C SER A 217 0.71 -6.22 -12.42
N PRO A 218 1.88 -5.91 -13.01
CA PRO A 218 2.41 -6.66 -14.15
C PRO A 218 2.78 -8.11 -13.83
N LEU A 219 3.17 -8.41 -12.58
CA LEU A 219 3.60 -9.77 -12.19
C LEU A 219 2.48 -10.80 -12.32
N GLN A 220 1.21 -10.39 -12.30
CA GLN A 220 0.10 -11.32 -12.52
C GLN A 220 0.10 -11.92 -13.95
N TYR A 221 0.75 -11.26 -14.91
CA TYR A 221 0.84 -11.69 -16.30
C TYR A 221 2.23 -12.22 -16.67
N ASN A 222 3.24 -11.95 -15.84
CA ASN A 222 4.61 -12.37 -16.11
C ASN A 222 4.81 -13.84 -15.72
N ASN A 223 5.39 -14.60 -16.66
CA ASN A 223 5.62 -16.04 -16.53
C ASN A 223 7.10 -16.42 -16.65
N THR A 224 8.02 -15.49 -16.39
CA THR A 224 9.48 -15.74 -16.51
C THR A 224 10.28 -15.31 -15.30
N LEU A 225 9.84 -14.28 -14.59
CA LEU A 225 10.56 -13.72 -13.47
C LEU A 225 10.49 -14.67 -12.28
N THR A 226 11.65 -15.21 -11.91
CA THR A 226 11.81 -16.15 -10.79
C THR A 226 12.25 -15.46 -9.51
N SER A 227 12.96 -14.34 -9.62
CA SER A 227 13.47 -13.57 -8.49
C SER A 227 13.33 -12.07 -8.73
N LEU A 228 12.67 -11.39 -7.79
CA LEU A 228 12.56 -9.94 -7.74
C LEU A 228 13.14 -9.45 -6.41
N THR A 229 14.16 -8.60 -6.47
CA THR A 229 14.67 -7.88 -5.30
C THR A 229 14.32 -6.41 -5.45
N ILE A 230 13.72 -5.81 -4.42
CA ILE A 230 13.36 -4.40 -4.38
C ILE A 230 14.04 -3.79 -3.16
N SER A 231 14.79 -2.72 -3.36
CA SER A 231 15.30 -1.89 -2.27
C SER A 231 14.41 -0.66 -2.13
N SER A 232 13.43 -0.65 -1.22
CA SER A 232 12.49 0.49 -1.09
C SER A 232 12.63 1.21 0.25
N TYR A 233 12.49 2.54 0.27
CA TYR A 233 12.43 3.32 1.52
C TYR A 233 11.03 3.33 2.15
N THR A 234 9.99 3.20 1.33
CA THR A 234 8.60 3.20 1.74
C THR A 234 7.94 1.98 1.12
N PHE A 235 7.52 1.02 1.95
CA PHE A 235 6.72 -0.12 1.53
C PHE A 235 5.58 -0.26 2.53
N GLY A 236 4.44 0.32 2.20
CA GLY A 236 3.34 0.56 3.13
C GLY A 236 2.15 -0.38 2.95
N PRO A 237 1.11 -0.28 3.81
CA PRO A 237 -0.09 -1.09 3.70
C PRO A 237 -0.82 -0.93 2.36
N GLU A 238 -0.79 0.26 1.76
CA GLU A 238 -1.37 0.52 0.44
C GLU A 238 -0.73 -0.33 -0.68
N SER A 239 0.51 -0.80 -0.47
CA SER A 239 1.22 -1.69 -1.38
C SER A 239 0.74 -3.15 -1.28
N MET A 240 0.16 -3.53 -0.14
CA MET A 240 -0.18 -4.93 0.18
C MET A 240 -1.27 -5.53 -0.71
N PRO A 241 -2.35 -4.83 -1.08
CA PRO A 241 -3.33 -5.37 -2.02
C PRO A 241 -2.70 -5.77 -3.37
N TYR A 242 -1.77 -4.96 -3.87
CA TYR A 242 -1.06 -5.25 -5.14
C TYR A 242 -0.11 -6.44 -4.99
N LEU A 243 0.65 -6.49 -3.89
CA LEU A 243 1.52 -7.63 -3.59
C LEU A 243 0.71 -8.92 -3.42
N ALA A 244 -0.34 -8.90 -2.60
CA ALA A 244 -1.20 -10.05 -2.37
C ALA A 244 -1.81 -10.55 -3.69
N ASN A 245 -2.33 -9.64 -4.52
CA ASN A 245 -2.87 -9.98 -5.82
C ASN A 245 -1.81 -10.60 -6.74
N ALA A 246 -0.58 -10.08 -6.75
CA ALA A 246 0.52 -10.66 -7.52
C ALA A 246 0.88 -12.08 -7.05
N LEU A 247 0.96 -12.32 -5.74
CA LEU A 247 1.27 -13.64 -5.17
C LEU A 247 0.17 -14.67 -5.45
N VAL A 248 -1.10 -14.25 -5.47
CA VAL A 248 -2.23 -15.15 -5.78
C VAL A 248 -2.20 -15.61 -7.24
N HIS A 249 -1.71 -14.81 -8.17
CA HIS A 249 -1.79 -15.09 -9.62
C HIS A 249 -0.47 -15.54 -10.25
N ASN A 250 0.68 -15.02 -9.77
CA ASN A 250 1.98 -15.40 -10.30
C ASN A 250 2.32 -16.85 -9.91
N ARG A 251 2.93 -17.60 -10.83
CA ARG A 251 3.30 -19.01 -10.64
C ARG A 251 4.79 -19.29 -10.81
N THR A 252 5.59 -18.27 -11.12
CA THR A 252 7.00 -18.41 -11.50
C THR A 252 7.95 -17.75 -10.53
N LEU A 253 7.49 -16.72 -9.82
CA LEU A 253 8.23 -16.02 -8.78
C LEU A 253 8.44 -16.94 -7.59
N THR A 254 9.69 -17.30 -7.35
CA THR A 254 10.12 -18.14 -6.21
C THR A 254 10.76 -17.32 -5.10
N THR A 255 11.33 -16.16 -5.44
CA THR A 255 12.00 -15.27 -4.50
C THR A 255 11.49 -13.84 -4.68
N LEU A 256 10.97 -13.27 -3.60
CA LEU A 256 10.67 -11.84 -3.50
C LEU A 256 11.41 -11.29 -2.28
N ALA A 257 12.45 -10.50 -2.52
CA ALA A 257 13.24 -9.89 -1.46
C ALA A 257 12.95 -8.39 -1.36
N LEU A 258 12.38 -7.97 -0.24
CA LEU A 258 12.15 -6.55 0.09
C LEU A 258 13.25 -6.09 1.06
N LYS A 259 14.21 -5.30 0.58
CA LYS A 259 15.37 -4.83 1.35
C LYS A 259 15.21 -3.34 1.69
N TYR A 260 15.74 -2.95 2.86
CA TYR A 260 15.73 -1.56 3.37
C TYR A 260 14.34 -0.93 3.50
N THR A 261 13.26 -1.73 3.54
CA THR A 261 11.94 -1.24 3.88
C THR A 261 11.97 -0.79 5.34
N SER A 262 11.88 0.52 5.59
CA SER A 262 11.36 0.95 6.88
C SER A 262 9.93 0.45 6.94
N ILE A 263 9.75 -0.74 7.53
CA ILE A 263 8.50 -1.11 8.19
C ILE A 263 8.52 -0.41 9.55
N GLU A 264 8.91 0.87 9.60
CA GLU A 264 8.48 1.70 10.70
C GLU A 264 7.03 2.01 10.39
N PRO A 265 6.07 1.55 11.19
CA PRO A 265 4.69 1.90 11.00
C PRO A 265 4.53 3.38 11.37
N LYS A 266 4.84 4.28 10.42
CA LYS A 266 4.31 5.64 10.45
C LYS A 266 2.78 5.64 10.26
N TRP A 267 2.18 4.49 9.97
CA TRP A 267 0.74 4.31 9.77
C TRP A 267 -0.05 3.97 11.05
N ASP A 268 0.59 3.94 12.23
CA ASP A 268 -0.08 3.55 13.49
C ASP A 268 -0.21 4.66 14.52
N LYS A 269 0.45 5.81 14.31
CA LYS A 269 0.42 6.88 15.30
C LYS A 269 -0.64 7.90 14.94
N TRP A 270 -1.70 7.93 15.74
CA TRP A 270 -2.76 8.92 15.62
C TRP A 270 -2.36 10.20 16.35
N GLU A 271 -2.58 11.35 15.70
CA GLU A 271 -2.58 12.63 16.38
C GLU A 271 -3.63 12.58 17.49
N GLN A 272 -3.21 12.84 18.73
CA GLN A 272 -4.11 12.72 19.87
C GLN A 272 -5.00 13.96 20.02
N ASN A 273 -4.59 15.10 19.46
CA ASN A 273 -5.40 16.31 19.50
C ASN A 273 -6.43 16.32 18.36
N ALA A 274 -7.70 16.38 18.74
CA ALA A 274 -8.82 16.57 17.87
C ALA A 274 -8.81 17.94 17.18
N ILE A 275 -9.30 17.96 15.94
CA ILE A 275 -9.75 19.16 15.26
C ILE A 275 -11.28 19.13 15.23
N THR A 276 -11.94 20.04 15.95
CA THR A 276 -13.41 20.15 15.88
C THR A 276 -13.83 20.70 14.53
N VAL A 277 -14.57 19.91 13.76
CA VAL A 277 -14.98 20.20 12.38
C VAL A 277 -16.45 20.58 12.24
N ALA A 278 -17.29 20.25 13.22
CA ALA A 278 -18.68 20.70 13.29
C ALA A 278 -19.11 20.97 14.74
N ALA A 279 -19.93 22.01 14.91
CA ALA A 279 -20.35 22.58 16.19
C ALA A 279 -19.20 23.15 17.06
N GLY A 280 -19.10 22.76 18.33
CA GLY A 280 -18.12 23.32 19.29
C GLY A 280 -18.51 24.66 19.94
N ASN A 281 -19.74 25.15 19.72
CA ASN A 281 -20.24 26.42 20.29
C ASN A 281 -21.32 26.20 21.37
N GLY A 282 -21.16 25.13 22.17
CA GLY A 282 -22.15 24.67 23.15
C GLY A 282 -23.35 23.94 22.53
N ASN A 283 -24.20 23.38 23.40
CA ASN A 283 -25.41 22.67 22.99
C ASN A 283 -26.53 23.62 22.57
N GLY A 284 -27.35 23.20 21.61
CA GLY A 284 -28.54 23.96 21.21
C GLY A 284 -29.01 23.69 19.79
N GLN A 285 -30.01 24.47 19.35
CA GLN A 285 -30.73 24.29 18.09
C GLN A 285 -30.20 25.17 16.95
N LYS A 286 -29.23 26.06 17.19
CA LYS A 286 -28.66 26.89 16.11
C LYS A 286 -27.94 25.99 15.10
N LEU A 287 -27.76 26.47 13.86
CA LEU A 287 -27.11 25.70 12.80
C LEU A 287 -25.59 25.49 13.02
N ASN A 288 -24.99 26.14 14.01
CA ASN A 288 -23.61 25.94 14.44
C ASN A 288 -23.51 25.22 15.80
N GLN A 289 -24.61 24.63 16.27
CA GLN A 289 -24.73 23.87 17.51
C GLN A 289 -25.35 22.51 17.20
N LEU A 290 -25.03 21.52 18.03
CA LEU A 290 -25.65 20.19 18.02
C LEU A 290 -26.25 19.92 19.40
N ASN A 291 -27.13 18.95 19.49
CA ASN A 291 -27.66 18.42 20.73
C ASN A 291 -27.71 16.90 20.64
N PHE A 292 -26.78 16.28 21.35
CA PHE A 292 -26.52 14.83 21.32
C PHE A 292 -26.39 14.28 19.89
N PRO A 293 -25.30 14.57 19.17
CA PRO A 293 -25.06 14.00 17.84
C PRO A 293 -24.79 12.50 17.95
N TYR A 294 -25.57 11.68 17.22
CA TYR A 294 -25.43 10.21 17.22
C TYR A 294 -24.61 9.74 16.01
N GLY A 295 -25.27 9.47 14.89
CA GLY A 295 -24.66 8.97 13.67
C GLY A 295 -24.00 10.06 12.84
N ILE A 296 -22.89 9.69 12.22
CA ILE A 296 -22.13 10.51 11.28
C ILE A 296 -21.87 9.70 10.01
N PHE A 297 -22.12 10.31 8.85
CA PHE A 297 -21.86 9.70 7.56
C PHE A 297 -21.37 10.75 6.57
N ILE A 298 -20.42 10.38 5.73
CA ILE A 298 -19.67 11.32 4.87
C ILE A 298 -19.86 10.93 3.42
N ASP A 299 -20.05 11.92 2.53
CA ASP A 299 -20.09 11.70 1.08
C ASP A 299 -18.71 11.80 0.41
N GLU A 300 -18.63 11.42 -0.86
CA GLU A 300 -17.40 11.52 -1.68
C GLU A 300 -16.88 12.96 -1.86
N LYS A 301 -17.68 13.98 -1.49
CA LYS A 301 -17.29 15.39 -1.51
C LYS A 301 -16.90 15.90 -0.12
N LYS A 302 -16.73 14.99 0.85
CA LYS A 302 -16.39 15.26 2.26
C LYS A 302 -17.43 16.13 2.97
N ASN A 303 -18.68 16.13 2.54
CA ASN A 303 -19.75 16.71 3.32
C ASN A 303 -20.10 15.76 4.46
N ILE A 304 -20.13 16.31 5.68
CA ILE A 304 -20.44 15.57 6.90
C ILE A 304 -21.93 15.68 7.15
N PHE A 305 -22.62 14.55 7.24
CA PHE A 305 -24.01 14.49 7.64
C PHE A 305 -24.09 13.97 9.07
N ILE A 306 -24.90 14.64 9.89
CA ILE A 306 -24.97 14.40 11.33
C ILE A 306 -26.42 14.21 11.73
N ALA A 307 -26.73 13.08 12.36
CA ALA A 307 -27.99 12.85 13.06
C ALA A 307 -27.97 13.62 14.39
N ASP A 308 -28.60 14.79 14.39
CA ASP A 308 -28.67 15.70 15.53
C ASP A 308 -29.91 15.34 16.36
N HIS A 309 -29.74 14.31 17.20
CA HIS A 309 -30.78 13.45 17.76
C HIS A 309 -31.89 14.26 18.45
N ASP A 310 -31.53 15.04 19.47
CA ASP A 310 -32.48 15.78 20.30
C ASP A 310 -32.99 17.08 19.63
N ASN A 311 -32.38 17.44 18.50
CA ASN A 311 -32.86 18.53 17.66
C ASN A 311 -33.76 18.03 16.51
N TYR A 312 -34.06 16.73 16.46
CA TYR A 312 -35.02 16.14 15.52
C TYR A 312 -34.69 16.44 14.06
N ARG A 313 -33.40 16.42 13.70
CA ARG A 313 -32.93 16.84 12.38
C ARG A 313 -31.67 16.11 11.95
N VAL A 314 -31.41 16.16 10.65
CA VAL A 314 -30.10 15.85 10.08
C VAL A 314 -29.51 17.15 9.52
N LEU A 315 -28.26 17.44 9.88
CA LEU A 315 -27.50 18.57 9.35
C LEU A 315 -26.45 18.10 8.36
N GLN A 316 -26.28 18.83 7.26
CA GLN A 316 -25.13 18.72 6.38
C GLN A 316 -24.13 19.85 6.68
N TRP A 317 -22.89 19.50 6.99
CA TRP A 317 -21.75 20.40 7.06
C TRP A 317 -20.86 20.21 5.84
N LYS A 318 -20.71 21.27 5.05
CA LYS A 318 -19.74 21.28 3.95
C LYS A 318 -18.33 21.49 4.50
N TYR A 319 -17.32 21.06 3.76
CA TYR A 319 -15.93 21.29 4.10
C TYR A 319 -15.66 22.75 4.49
N ASN A 320 -15.06 22.97 5.66
CA ASN A 320 -14.77 24.29 6.27
C ASN A 320 -15.98 25.21 6.52
N ALA A 321 -17.21 24.70 6.49
CA ALA A 321 -18.39 25.49 6.81
C ALA A 321 -18.48 25.81 8.32
N LYS A 322 -18.77 27.06 8.66
CA LYS A 322 -18.95 27.50 10.07
C LYS A 322 -20.27 27.07 10.70
N LYS A 323 -21.23 26.61 9.88
CA LYS A 323 -22.56 26.16 10.29
C LYS A 323 -23.07 25.12 9.30
N GLY A 324 -23.89 24.20 9.78
CA GLY A 324 -24.58 23.22 8.98
C GLY A 324 -25.79 23.79 8.24
N GLN A 325 -26.38 22.95 7.41
CA GLN A 325 -27.65 23.19 6.73
C GLN A 325 -28.59 22.04 7.05
N THR A 326 -29.82 22.35 7.47
CA THR A 326 -30.83 21.32 7.72
C THR A 326 -31.20 20.63 6.42
N VAL A 327 -31.01 19.31 6.44
CA VAL A 327 -31.05 18.44 5.28
C VAL A 327 -32.04 17.29 5.50
N ALA A 328 -32.64 17.15 6.68
CA ALA A 328 -33.90 16.45 6.98
C ALA A 328 -34.41 16.88 8.37
N GLY A 329 -35.71 16.78 8.62
CA GLY A 329 -36.32 17.20 9.88
C GLY A 329 -36.17 18.71 10.16
N GLY A 330 -36.05 19.08 11.43
CA GLY A 330 -35.86 20.47 11.89
C GLY A 330 -37.14 21.31 12.00
N ASN A 331 -38.31 20.70 11.77
CA ASN A 331 -39.62 21.32 11.92
C ASN A 331 -40.31 20.89 13.24
N GLY A 332 -39.50 20.68 14.28
CA GLY A 332 -39.93 20.09 15.54
C GLY A 332 -40.11 18.56 15.49
N GLN A 333 -40.31 17.98 16.67
CA GLN A 333 -40.61 16.57 16.85
C GLN A 333 -42.00 16.25 16.28
N GLY A 334 -42.11 15.11 15.60
CA GLY A 334 -43.39 14.60 15.11
C GLY A 334 -43.23 13.40 14.19
N ASN A 335 -44.35 12.90 13.67
CA ASN A 335 -44.40 11.69 12.84
C ASN A 335 -44.79 11.97 11.37
N SER A 336 -45.00 13.23 10.99
CA SER A 336 -45.17 13.59 9.58
C SER A 336 -43.92 13.23 8.78
N ILE A 337 -44.03 13.06 7.47
CA ILE A 337 -42.87 12.68 6.63
C ILE A 337 -41.73 13.72 6.69
N HIS A 338 -42.05 14.98 6.98
CA HIS A 338 -41.12 16.10 7.08
C HIS A 338 -40.58 16.36 8.49
N GLN A 339 -41.06 15.60 9.49
CA GLN A 339 -40.57 15.64 10.87
C GLN A 339 -39.82 14.36 11.17
N LEU A 340 -38.71 14.50 11.88
CA LEU A 340 -37.99 13.37 12.47
C LEU A 340 -38.28 13.32 13.96
N ASN A 341 -38.07 12.17 14.56
CA ASN A 341 -38.15 11.95 15.98
C ASN A 341 -36.94 11.11 16.41
N CYS A 342 -35.96 11.79 17.01
CA CYS A 342 -34.74 11.21 17.55
C CYS A 342 -33.93 10.43 16.50
N PRO A 343 -33.53 11.02 15.35
CA PRO A 343 -32.75 10.29 14.35
C PRO A 343 -31.43 9.79 14.95
N THR A 344 -31.06 8.54 14.65
CA THR A 344 -29.88 7.90 15.25
C THR A 344 -28.75 7.69 14.25
N ASP A 345 -29.05 7.38 12.99
CA ASP A 345 -28.05 7.04 11.99
C ASP A 345 -28.54 7.31 10.56
N GLY A 346 -27.63 7.26 9.60
CA GLY A 346 -27.95 7.46 8.19
C GLY A 346 -26.84 7.04 7.24
N VAL A 347 -27.15 7.01 5.94
CA VAL A 347 -26.18 6.73 4.88
C VAL A 347 -26.44 7.63 3.69
N VAL A 348 -25.37 7.95 2.95
CA VAL A 348 -25.49 8.60 1.64
C VAL A 348 -25.58 7.52 0.56
N ASP A 349 -26.69 7.53 -0.18
CA ASP A 349 -26.82 6.76 -1.40
C ASP A 349 -26.29 7.56 -2.58
N GLN A 350 -25.03 7.29 -2.92
CA GLN A 350 -24.31 7.97 -3.99
C GLN A 350 -24.94 7.73 -5.37
N GLN A 351 -25.47 6.53 -5.62
CA GLN A 351 -26.02 6.17 -6.94
C GLN A 351 -27.27 6.98 -7.25
N ASN A 352 -28.13 7.18 -6.25
CA ASN A 352 -29.38 7.92 -6.42
C ASN A 352 -29.31 9.37 -5.91
N HIS A 353 -28.14 9.83 -5.46
CA HIS A 353 -27.94 11.16 -4.86
C HIS A 353 -28.96 11.46 -3.74
N SER A 354 -29.19 10.48 -2.87
CA SER A 354 -30.16 10.57 -1.78
C SER A 354 -29.49 10.32 -0.42
N ILE A 355 -30.18 10.68 0.65
CA ILE A 355 -29.79 10.26 2.01
C ILE A 355 -30.88 9.36 2.58
N ILE A 356 -30.47 8.31 3.27
CA ILE A 356 -31.38 7.39 3.97
C ILE A 356 -31.11 7.55 5.46
N ILE A 357 -32.17 7.68 6.25
CA ILE A 357 -32.11 8.10 7.65
C ILE A 357 -32.94 7.15 8.51
N VAL A 358 -32.39 6.77 9.65
CA VAL A 358 -33.12 6.09 10.73
C VAL A 358 -33.88 7.11 11.54
N ASP A 359 -35.20 6.97 11.59
CA ASP A 359 -36.12 7.79 12.36
C ASP A 359 -36.65 6.96 13.54
N TYR A 360 -35.78 6.82 14.54
CA TYR A 360 -35.83 5.80 15.59
C TYR A 360 -37.15 5.77 16.37
N GLU A 361 -37.60 6.88 16.94
CA GLU A 361 -38.84 6.91 17.74
C GLU A 361 -40.10 6.77 16.87
N ASN A 362 -40.02 7.15 15.60
CA ASN A 362 -41.10 6.92 14.63
C ASN A 362 -41.07 5.50 14.04
N ARG A 363 -40.11 4.65 14.44
CA ARG A 363 -39.97 3.25 14.02
C ARG A 363 -39.96 3.06 12.50
N ARG A 364 -39.21 3.90 11.80
CA ARG A 364 -39.15 3.90 10.34
C ARG A 364 -37.78 4.28 9.80
N VAL A 365 -37.53 3.90 8.56
CA VAL A 365 -36.39 4.33 7.76
C VAL A 365 -36.92 5.15 6.59
N ILE A 366 -36.43 6.37 6.43
CA ILE A 366 -36.87 7.28 5.36
C ILE A 366 -35.75 7.55 4.37
N GLN A 367 -36.11 7.80 3.11
CA GLN A 367 -35.20 8.31 2.09
C GLN A 367 -35.59 9.73 1.73
N ARG A 368 -34.58 10.61 1.58
CA ARG A 368 -34.75 11.95 1.05
C ARG A 368 -33.96 12.11 -0.25
N LEU A 369 -34.66 12.51 -1.30
CA LEU A 369 -34.10 12.80 -2.63
C LEU A 369 -34.63 14.15 -3.13
N ASN A 370 -33.75 15.12 -3.37
CA ASN A 370 -34.10 16.43 -3.95
C ASN A 370 -35.28 17.17 -3.28
N GLY A 371 -35.45 17.00 -1.96
CA GLY A 371 -36.55 17.61 -1.20
C GLY A 371 -37.81 16.75 -1.08
N ASN A 372 -37.94 15.70 -1.90
CA ASN A 372 -38.96 14.67 -1.71
C ASN A 372 -38.51 13.68 -0.64
N GLN A 373 -39.47 13.14 0.10
CA GLN A 373 -39.24 12.16 1.13
C GLN A 373 -40.23 11.00 0.98
N GLN A 374 -39.73 9.79 1.18
CA GLN A 374 -40.53 8.58 1.20
C GLN A 374 -40.10 7.68 2.35
N ILE A 375 -41.06 6.91 2.87
CA ILE A 375 -40.77 5.88 3.86
C ILE A 375 -40.34 4.63 3.11
N LEU A 376 -39.17 4.10 3.44
CA LEU A 376 -38.66 2.86 2.89
C LEU A 376 -39.13 1.68 3.72
N ILE A 377 -38.94 1.75 5.04
CA ILE A 377 -39.24 0.64 5.97
C ILE A 377 -40.05 1.21 7.12
N GLU A 378 -41.13 0.51 7.51
CA GLU A 378 -42.01 0.87 8.63
C GLU A 378 -42.04 -0.23 9.69
N ASN A 379 -42.50 0.13 10.90
CA ASN A 379 -42.72 -0.79 12.01
C ASN A 379 -41.46 -1.53 12.48
N ILE A 380 -40.29 -0.91 12.31
CA ILE A 380 -38.99 -1.44 12.73
C ILE A 380 -38.45 -0.62 13.90
N ASP A 381 -38.01 -1.27 14.98
CA ASP A 381 -37.31 -0.58 16.07
C ASP A 381 -35.83 -0.36 15.67
N CYS A 382 -35.63 0.46 14.64
CA CYS A 382 -34.37 0.65 13.93
C CYS A 382 -33.38 1.54 14.69
N PHE A 383 -32.10 1.17 14.78
CA PHE A 383 -31.07 1.98 15.44
C PHE A 383 -29.90 2.36 14.52
N GLY A 384 -29.22 1.37 13.94
CA GLY A 384 -28.08 1.55 13.05
C GLY A 384 -28.45 1.27 11.59
N LEU A 385 -27.70 1.88 10.67
CA LEU A 385 -27.94 1.79 9.23
C LEU A 385 -26.62 1.59 8.48
N ALA A 386 -26.61 0.67 7.52
CA ALA A 386 -25.51 0.53 6.57
C ALA A 386 -26.03 0.25 5.16
N MET A 387 -25.24 0.62 4.15
CA MET A 387 -25.56 0.30 2.76
C MET A 387 -24.30 -0.19 2.05
N ASP A 388 -24.40 -1.32 1.36
CA ASP A 388 -23.29 -1.85 0.56
C ASP A 388 -23.31 -1.27 -0.87
N LYS A 389 -22.19 -1.44 -1.58
CA LYS A 389 -22.04 -0.94 -2.97
C LYS A 389 -22.97 -1.64 -3.98
N SER A 390 -23.58 -2.76 -3.60
CA SER A 390 -24.54 -3.49 -4.44
C SER A 390 -25.97 -2.97 -4.25
N GLY A 391 -26.17 -1.95 -3.41
CA GLY A 391 -27.49 -1.37 -3.15
C GLY A 391 -28.35 -2.23 -2.23
N PHE A 392 -27.75 -2.93 -1.26
CA PHE A 392 -28.50 -3.50 -0.15
C PHE A 392 -28.43 -2.59 1.07
N LEU A 393 -29.59 -2.38 1.70
CA LEU A 393 -29.75 -1.62 2.93
C LEU A 393 -29.85 -2.58 4.12
N TYR A 394 -29.08 -2.30 5.17
CA TYR A 394 -28.97 -3.10 6.39
C TYR A 394 -29.42 -2.25 7.57
N VAL A 395 -30.32 -2.78 8.39
CA VAL A 395 -30.89 -2.07 9.55
C VAL A 395 -30.82 -2.98 10.76
N SER A 396 -30.35 -2.46 11.89
CA SER A 396 -30.43 -3.17 13.17
C SER A 396 -31.77 -2.91 13.83
N ASP A 397 -32.48 -3.97 14.19
CA ASP A 397 -33.67 -3.92 15.03
C ASP A 397 -33.25 -4.24 16.46
N TYR A 398 -33.17 -3.20 17.31
CA TYR A 398 -32.60 -3.37 18.64
C TYR A 398 -33.52 -4.14 19.59
N LYS A 399 -34.84 -4.12 19.37
CA LYS A 399 -35.80 -4.87 20.19
C LYS A 399 -35.88 -6.33 19.79
N LYS A 400 -35.82 -6.63 18.49
CA LYS A 400 -35.80 -8.01 17.99
C LYS A 400 -34.44 -8.67 18.08
N ASN A 401 -33.39 -7.91 18.41
CA ASN A 401 -32.01 -8.41 18.55
C ASN A 401 -31.50 -9.05 17.26
N GLU A 402 -31.68 -8.35 16.14
CA GLU A 402 -31.32 -8.85 14.81
C GLU A 402 -30.91 -7.71 13.88
N VAL A 403 -30.19 -8.08 12.82
CA VAL A 403 -29.93 -7.19 11.68
C VAL A 403 -30.61 -7.77 10.46
N ARG A 404 -31.36 -6.93 9.75
CA ARG A 404 -32.08 -7.30 8.53
C ARG A 404 -31.55 -6.55 7.33
N ARG A 405 -31.64 -7.19 6.17
CA ARG A 405 -31.22 -6.66 4.88
C ARG A 405 -32.38 -6.62 3.89
N TRP A 406 -32.48 -5.51 3.15
CA TRP A 406 -33.37 -5.32 2.02
C TRP A 406 -32.57 -4.94 0.78
N LYS A 407 -33.09 -5.30 -0.39
CA LYS A 407 -32.58 -4.78 -1.67
C LYS A 407 -33.25 -3.46 -1.97
N MET A 408 -32.50 -2.47 -2.45
CA MET A 408 -33.06 -1.17 -2.82
C MET A 408 -34.24 -1.33 -3.80
N GLY A 409 -35.38 -0.72 -3.44
CA GLY A 409 -36.63 -0.81 -4.20
C GLY A 409 -37.55 -1.97 -3.82
N GLU A 410 -37.10 -2.91 -2.98
CA GLU A 410 -37.83 -4.10 -2.56
C GLU A 410 -38.08 -4.11 -1.04
N TYR A 411 -38.84 -3.13 -0.54
CA TYR A 411 -39.06 -2.94 0.91
C TYR A 411 -40.38 -3.46 1.47
N ASN A 412 -41.30 -3.90 0.61
CA ASN A 412 -42.61 -4.41 1.03
C ASN A 412 -42.55 -5.85 1.61
N ASN A 413 -41.36 -6.36 1.91
CA ASN A 413 -41.11 -7.65 2.53
C ASN A 413 -40.49 -7.46 3.93
N GLU A 414 -40.46 -8.52 4.73
CA GLU A 414 -39.92 -8.47 6.10
C GLU A 414 -38.39 -8.32 6.16
N GLY A 415 -37.69 -8.30 5.02
CA GLY A 415 -36.22 -8.34 4.96
C GLY A 415 -35.65 -9.70 5.32
N ILE A 416 -34.36 -9.88 5.02
CA ILE A 416 -33.63 -11.12 5.31
C ILE A 416 -32.79 -10.89 6.56
N ILE A 417 -32.92 -11.76 7.58
CA ILE A 417 -32.05 -11.74 8.75
C ILE A 417 -30.62 -12.13 8.33
N VAL A 418 -29.65 -11.27 8.65
CA VAL A 418 -28.23 -11.47 8.31
C VAL A 418 -27.31 -11.54 9.55
N ALA A 419 -27.80 -11.14 10.73
CA ALA A 419 -27.14 -11.34 12.01
C ALA A 419 -28.19 -11.43 13.14
N GLY A 420 -27.92 -12.23 14.17
CA GLY A 420 -28.84 -12.48 15.27
C GLY A 420 -30.08 -13.28 14.86
N GLY A 421 -31.27 -12.90 15.37
CA GLY A 421 -32.56 -13.53 15.04
C GLY A 421 -32.88 -14.79 15.86
N ASN A 422 -32.06 -15.14 16.85
CA ASN A 422 -32.25 -16.29 17.74
C ASN A 422 -32.60 -15.86 19.18
N GLY A 423 -33.30 -14.72 19.31
CA GLY A 423 -33.63 -14.09 20.58
C GLY A 423 -32.47 -13.30 21.20
N GLN A 424 -32.79 -12.62 22.30
CA GLN A 424 -31.82 -11.86 23.09
C GLN A 424 -30.87 -12.82 23.83
N GLY A 425 -29.56 -12.58 23.74
CA GLY A 425 -28.58 -13.35 24.50
C GLY A 425 -27.15 -13.12 24.03
N ASN A 426 -26.21 -13.89 24.58
CA ASN A 426 -24.76 -13.73 24.34
C ASN A 426 -24.11 -14.90 23.58
N GLN A 427 -24.91 -15.86 23.09
CA GLN A 427 -24.40 -16.91 22.20
C GLN A 427 -23.92 -16.32 20.86
N LEU A 428 -23.15 -17.08 20.09
CA LEU A 428 -22.57 -16.60 18.82
C LEU A 428 -23.61 -16.36 17.72
N ASN A 429 -24.81 -16.92 17.85
CA ASN A 429 -25.95 -16.71 16.97
C ASN A 429 -26.99 -15.73 17.54
N GLN A 430 -26.68 -15.06 18.66
CA GLN A 430 -27.55 -14.12 19.36
C GLN A 430 -26.91 -12.72 19.44
N LEU A 431 -27.77 -11.71 19.57
CA LEU A 431 -27.41 -10.33 19.84
C LEU A 431 -28.20 -9.84 21.06
N ASN A 432 -27.78 -8.71 21.64
CA ASN A 432 -28.45 -8.04 22.74
C ASN A 432 -28.37 -6.51 22.54
N CYS A 433 -29.50 -5.93 22.13
CA CYS A 433 -29.65 -4.54 21.72
C CYS A 433 -28.60 -4.11 20.67
N PRO A 434 -28.58 -4.72 19.47
CA PRO A 434 -27.64 -4.33 18.42
C PRO A 434 -27.76 -2.83 18.08
N GLY A 435 -26.61 -2.21 17.85
CA GLY A 435 -26.46 -0.78 17.57
C GLY A 435 -26.05 -0.52 16.12
N PHE A 436 -24.96 0.23 15.94
CA PHE A 436 -24.38 0.52 14.63
C PHE A 436 -23.96 -0.75 13.88
N ILE A 437 -23.98 -0.65 12.56
CA ILE A 437 -23.59 -1.71 11.64
C ILE A 437 -22.56 -1.16 10.66
N PHE A 438 -21.56 -1.98 10.34
CA PHE A 438 -20.72 -1.79 9.17
C PHE A 438 -20.82 -3.01 8.27
N VAL A 439 -20.80 -2.81 6.95
CA VAL A 439 -20.83 -3.89 5.97
C VAL A 439 -19.62 -3.77 5.05
N ASP A 440 -18.79 -4.81 5.02
CA ASP A 440 -17.61 -4.83 4.15
C ASP A 440 -17.95 -5.20 2.69
N LYS A 441 -16.95 -5.11 1.81
CA LYS A 441 -17.07 -5.44 0.38
C LYS A 441 -17.52 -6.88 0.11
N ASP A 442 -17.30 -7.79 1.07
CA ASP A 442 -17.64 -9.21 0.97
C ASP A 442 -19.01 -9.51 1.62
N GLN A 443 -19.78 -8.45 1.94
CA GLN A 443 -21.09 -8.50 2.61
C GLN A 443 -21.02 -9.13 4.02
N SER A 444 -19.88 -9.03 4.70
CA SER A 444 -19.82 -9.37 6.13
C SER A 444 -20.35 -8.22 6.97
N ASN A 445 -21.18 -8.53 7.95
CA ASN A 445 -21.84 -7.59 8.84
C ASN A 445 -21.09 -7.50 10.16
N TYR A 446 -20.61 -6.32 10.51
CA TYR A 446 -20.01 -6.02 11.81
C TYR A 446 -21.07 -5.28 12.61
N VAL A 447 -21.44 -5.83 13.75
CA VAL A 447 -22.55 -5.34 14.56
C VAL A 447 -22.06 -5.07 15.96
N SER A 448 -22.31 -3.86 16.44
CA SER A 448 -22.08 -3.51 17.83
C SER A 448 -23.16 -4.14 18.69
N ASP A 449 -22.78 -5.15 19.47
CA ASP A 449 -23.64 -5.91 20.36
C ASP A 449 -23.59 -5.28 21.76
N ARG A 450 -24.29 -4.14 21.89
CA ARG A 450 -24.06 -3.11 22.91
C ARG A 450 -24.08 -3.65 24.33
N GLU A 451 -25.13 -4.40 24.68
CA GLU A 451 -25.33 -4.92 26.03
C GLU A 451 -24.43 -6.13 26.34
N ASN A 452 -23.96 -6.82 25.31
CA ASN A 452 -22.96 -7.89 25.46
C ASN A 452 -21.51 -7.37 25.44
N ASN A 453 -21.30 -6.06 25.32
CA ASN A 453 -19.98 -5.41 25.36
C ASN A 453 -18.98 -6.02 24.37
N ARG A 454 -19.44 -6.25 23.14
CA ARG A 454 -18.64 -6.87 22.06
C ARG A 454 -19.04 -6.34 20.70
N VAL A 455 -18.17 -6.55 19.72
CA VAL A 455 -18.49 -6.41 18.31
C VAL A 455 -18.42 -7.79 17.67
N MET A 456 -19.44 -8.12 16.90
CA MET A 456 -19.60 -9.41 16.27
C MET A 456 -19.59 -9.27 14.75
N LYS A 457 -18.86 -10.16 14.07
CA LYS A 457 -18.80 -10.26 12.59
C LYS A 457 -19.59 -11.47 12.12
N TRP A 458 -20.57 -11.28 11.26
CA TRP A 458 -21.23 -12.35 10.49
C TRP A 458 -20.77 -12.30 9.05
N ARG A 459 -20.10 -13.35 8.60
CA ARG A 459 -19.86 -13.55 7.16
C ARG A 459 -21.19 -13.76 6.46
N LYS A 460 -21.24 -13.42 5.16
CA LYS A 460 -22.41 -13.66 4.33
C LYS A 460 -22.92 -15.11 4.49
N ASP A 461 -24.23 -15.24 4.73
CA ASP A 461 -24.96 -16.49 4.91
C ASP A 461 -24.56 -17.36 6.14
N ALA A 462 -23.69 -16.85 7.02
CA ALA A 462 -23.29 -17.54 8.25
C ALA A 462 -24.46 -17.66 9.24
N LYS A 463 -24.53 -18.77 9.97
CA LYS A 463 -25.56 -19.01 11.00
C LYS A 463 -25.17 -18.48 12.39
N GLU A 464 -23.90 -18.25 12.61
CA GLU A 464 -23.33 -17.67 13.81
C GLU A 464 -22.23 -16.68 13.44
N GLY A 465 -21.97 -15.75 14.34
CA GLY A 465 -20.95 -14.72 14.19
C GLY A 465 -19.68 -15.08 14.95
N THR A 466 -18.65 -14.29 14.73
CA THR A 466 -17.38 -14.36 15.46
C THR A 466 -17.17 -13.07 16.23
N ILE A 467 -16.71 -13.15 17.48
CA ILE A 467 -16.29 -11.98 18.25
C ILE A 467 -15.03 -11.41 17.59
N VAL A 468 -15.06 -10.12 17.26
CA VAL A 468 -13.93 -9.43 16.60
C VAL A 468 -13.40 -8.24 17.39
N ALA A 469 -14.13 -7.78 18.42
CA ALA A 469 -13.64 -6.85 19.44
C ALA A 469 -14.40 -7.06 20.76
N GLY A 470 -13.72 -6.87 21.89
CA GLY A 470 -14.28 -7.07 23.22
C GLY A 470 -14.68 -8.52 23.51
N GLY A 471 -15.79 -8.72 24.22
CA GLY A 471 -16.31 -10.05 24.56
C GLY A 471 -15.75 -10.68 25.85
N ASN A 472 -14.80 -10.02 26.52
CA ASN A 472 -14.25 -10.45 27.82
C ASN A 472 -14.92 -9.76 29.01
N GLY A 473 -16.22 -9.52 28.90
CA GLY A 473 -17.01 -8.77 29.87
C GLY A 473 -16.84 -7.25 29.76
N LEU A 474 -17.64 -6.55 30.57
CA LEU A 474 -17.62 -5.10 30.69
C LEU A 474 -16.35 -4.64 31.42
N GLY A 475 -15.64 -3.66 30.88
CA GLY A 475 -14.50 -3.05 31.55
C GLY A 475 -13.64 -2.18 30.63
N LYS A 476 -12.53 -1.69 31.18
CA LYS A 476 -11.62 -0.74 30.51
C LYS A 476 -10.31 -1.36 30.01
N ASN A 477 -10.12 -2.67 30.21
CA ASN A 477 -8.94 -3.35 29.67
C ASN A 477 -8.99 -3.35 28.13
N LEU A 478 -7.85 -3.60 27.48
CA LEU A 478 -7.76 -3.54 26.00
C LEU A 478 -8.41 -4.74 25.30
N ASP A 479 -8.82 -5.76 26.04
CA ASP A 479 -9.62 -6.90 25.59
C ASP A 479 -11.11 -6.76 25.98
N GLN A 480 -11.50 -5.64 26.58
CA GLN A 480 -12.84 -5.33 27.06
C GLN A 480 -13.38 -4.06 26.40
N LEU A 481 -14.70 -3.98 26.33
CA LEU A 481 -15.46 -2.81 25.90
C LEU A 481 -16.50 -2.47 26.97
N PHE A 482 -17.01 -1.24 26.95
CA PHE A 482 -18.16 -0.82 27.72
C PHE A 482 -19.14 -0.09 26.81
N TYR A 483 -20.20 -0.83 26.44
CA TYR A 483 -21.32 -0.35 25.63
C TYR A 483 -20.87 0.23 24.28
N PRO A 484 -20.23 -0.60 23.43
CA PRO A 484 -19.64 -0.16 22.16
C PRO A 484 -20.72 0.36 21.20
N GLN A 485 -20.45 1.48 20.53
CA GLN A 485 -21.40 2.15 19.63
C GLN A 485 -20.96 2.04 18.17
N GLY A 486 -20.45 3.11 17.57
CA GLY A 486 -19.96 3.11 16.19
C GLY A 486 -18.92 2.03 15.97
N VAL A 487 -19.09 1.30 14.86
CA VAL A 487 -18.13 0.33 14.35
C VAL A 487 -17.86 0.67 12.89
N ILE A 488 -16.59 0.80 12.52
CA ILE A 488 -16.15 0.96 11.14
C ILE A 488 -14.92 0.10 10.88
N VAL A 489 -14.72 -0.31 9.63
CA VAL A 489 -13.57 -1.12 9.23
C VAL A 489 -12.83 -0.41 8.10
N ASP A 490 -11.51 -0.28 8.23
CA ASP A 490 -10.69 0.34 7.19
C ASP A 490 -10.41 -0.61 6.01
N SER A 491 -9.73 -0.10 4.98
CA SER A 491 -9.37 -0.88 3.80
C SER A 491 -8.38 -2.02 4.07
N MET A 492 -7.71 -2.01 5.24
CA MET A 492 -6.80 -3.04 5.71
C MET A 492 -7.51 -4.12 6.56
N GLY A 493 -8.80 -3.93 6.87
CA GLY A 493 -9.56 -4.84 7.72
C GLY A 493 -9.42 -4.55 9.22
N GLN A 494 -8.85 -3.41 9.61
CA GLN A 494 -8.76 -3.01 11.02
C GLN A 494 -10.10 -2.46 11.49
N ILE A 495 -10.54 -2.92 12.66
CA ILE A 495 -11.87 -2.64 13.20
C ILE A 495 -11.74 -1.54 14.25
N TYR A 496 -12.41 -0.41 14.03
CA TYR A 496 -12.43 0.72 14.96
C TYR A 496 -13.78 0.73 15.66
N VAL A 497 -13.74 0.82 16.99
CA VAL A 497 -14.91 0.76 17.85
C VAL A 497 -14.94 1.98 18.76
N ALA A 498 -16.06 2.69 18.75
CA ALA A 498 -16.35 3.71 19.75
C ALA A 498 -16.72 3.00 21.06
N ASP A 499 -15.76 2.93 21.97
CA ASP A 499 -15.92 2.36 23.30
C ASP A 499 -16.52 3.44 24.22
N CYS A 500 -17.82 3.64 24.04
CA CYS A 500 -18.54 4.86 24.42
C CYS A 500 -18.33 5.24 25.89
N TRP A 501 -18.56 4.31 26.82
CA TRP A 501 -18.46 4.60 28.26
C TRP A 501 -17.04 4.50 28.82
N ASN A 502 -16.08 4.07 28.01
CA ASN A 502 -14.66 4.20 28.32
C ASN A 502 -14.03 5.44 27.67
N HIS A 503 -14.83 6.29 27.01
CA HIS A 503 -14.39 7.58 26.46
C HIS A 503 -13.19 7.46 25.51
N ARG A 504 -13.21 6.44 24.65
CA ARG A 504 -12.10 6.12 23.75
C ARG A 504 -12.57 5.51 22.45
N VAL A 505 -11.74 5.62 21.41
CA VAL A 505 -11.85 4.79 20.21
C VAL A 505 -10.73 3.77 20.24
N VAL A 506 -11.05 2.50 20.05
CA VAL A 506 -10.09 1.40 20.11
C VAL A 506 -10.11 0.63 18.80
N ARG A 507 -8.93 0.25 18.33
CA ARG A 507 -8.72 -0.50 17.09
C ARG A 507 -8.32 -1.94 17.38
N TRP A 508 -8.95 -2.89 16.71
CA TRP A 508 -8.54 -4.29 16.67
C TRP A 508 -8.05 -4.67 15.28
N CYS A 509 -6.89 -5.31 15.22
CA CYS A 509 -6.45 -6.01 14.02
C CYS A 509 -7.00 -7.45 14.04
N GLU A 510 -7.31 -7.99 12.87
CA GLU A 510 -7.85 -9.35 12.75
C GLU A 510 -6.92 -10.37 13.44
N GLY A 511 -7.51 -11.22 14.30
CA GLY A 511 -6.79 -12.24 15.06
C GLY A 511 -6.08 -11.77 16.33
N LYS A 512 -6.16 -10.47 16.70
CA LYS A 512 -5.63 -9.97 17.98
C LYS A 512 -6.67 -10.08 19.10
N GLU A 513 -6.22 -10.51 20.28
CA GLU A 513 -7.07 -10.61 21.48
C GLU A 513 -7.32 -9.25 22.16
N LYS A 514 -6.40 -8.29 21.96
CA LYS A 514 -6.43 -6.95 22.55
C LYS A 514 -6.42 -5.90 21.46
N GLY A 515 -7.16 -4.84 21.69
CA GLY A 515 -7.15 -3.64 20.86
C GLY A 515 -6.10 -2.64 21.31
N GLU A 516 -5.98 -1.57 20.55
CA GLU A 516 -5.08 -0.46 20.78
C GLU A 516 -5.89 0.84 20.80
N ILE A 517 -5.61 1.72 21.78
CA ILE A 517 -6.28 3.01 21.84
C ILE A 517 -5.81 3.85 20.66
N VAL A 518 -6.76 4.30 19.85
CA VAL A 518 -6.54 5.18 18.70
C VAL A 518 -6.50 6.62 19.20
N VAL A 519 -7.57 7.05 19.87
CA VAL A 519 -7.75 8.39 20.44
C VAL A 519 -8.62 8.31 21.70
N GLY A 520 -8.48 9.29 22.59
CA GLY A 520 -9.17 9.31 23.88
C GLY A 520 -8.53 8.37 24.91
N GLY A 521 -9.33 7.88 25.88
CA GLY A 521 -8.85 6.99 26.95
C GLY A 521 -8.13 7.71 28.09
N ASN A 522 -8.03 9.04 28.03
CA ASN A 522 -7.44 9.91 29.04
C ASN A 522 -8.50 10.48 30.02
N GLY A 523 -9.57 9.72 30.24
CA GLY A 523 -10.77 10.16 30.97
C GLY A 523 -11.72 10.99 30.11
N GLU A 524 -12.93 11.19 30.64
CA GLU A 524 -13.93 12.06 30.03
C GLU A 524 -13.56 13.54 30.17
N GLY A 525 -13.87 14.34 29.16
CA GLY A 525 -13.64 15.79 29.21
C GLY A 525 -13.83 16.47 27.87
N ASN A 526 -13.54 17.77 27.84
CA ASN A 526 -13.78 18.65 26.69
C ASN A 526 -12.48 19.12 26.01
N GLU A 527 -11.32 18.71 26.55
CA GLU A 527 -10.01 19.00 25.98
C GLU A 527 -9.85 18.35 24.60
N THR A 528 -8.88 18.80 23.80
CA THR A 528 -8.66 18.28 22.44
C THR A 528 -8.21 16.82 22.40
N TYR A 529 -7.63 16.31 23.48
CA TYR A 529 -7.13 14.93 23.59
C TYR A 529 -8.01 14.02 24.47
N GLN A 530 -9.16 14.54 24.91
CA GLN A 530 -10.17 13.79 25.66
C GLN A 530 -11.39 13.60 24.79
N LEU A 531 -12.08 12.47 24.98
CA LEU A 531 -13.37 12.22 24.38
C LEU A 531 -14.44 12.20 25.45
N ASN A 532 -15.69 12.51 25.08
CA ASN A 532 -16.83 12.42 25.97
C ASN A 532 -17.97 11.64 25.31
N HIS A 533 -18.08 10.35 25.65
CA HIS A 533 -19.05 9.43 25.07
C HIS A 533 -18.97 9.40 23.53
N PRO A 534 -17.85 8.94 22.92
CA PRO A 534 -17.78 8.78 21.47
C PRO A 534 -18.88 7.82 21.01
N PHE A 535 -19.58 8.17 19.93
CA PHE A 535 -20.78 7.47 19.49
C PHE A 535 -20.67 6.98 18.05
N GLY A 536 -21.05 7.79 17.06
CA GLY A 536 -20.86 7.47 15.64
C GLY A 536 -19.41 7.67 15.19
N LEU A 537 -18.97 6.82 14.26
CA LEU A 537 -17.65 6.91 13.64
C LEU A 537 -17.78 6.91 12.12
N SER A 538 -16.91 7.66 11.42
CA SER A 538 -16.78 7.59 9.96
C SER A 538 -15.35 7.90 9.54
N PHE A 539 -14.92 7.34 8.41
CA PHE A 539 -13.70 7.76 7.71
C PHE A 539 -14.03 8.68 6.54
N ASP A 540 -13.11 9.58 6.20
CA ASP A 540 -13.04 10.16 4.85
C ASP A 540 -12.17 9.29 3.92
N ASP A 541 -12.12 9.66 2.63
CA ASP A 541 -11.32 9.00 1.59
C ASP A 541 -9.81 9.17 1.78
N GLU A 542 -9.37 10.08 2.66
CA GLU A 542 -7.98 10.28 3.07
C GLU A 542 -7.62 9.47 4.33
N GLY A 543 -8.56 8.70 4.88
CA GLY A 543 -8.35 7.88 6.08
C GLY A 543 -8.39 8.66 7.40
N SER A 544 -8.89 9.90 7.40
CA SER A 544 -9.10 10.66 8.64
C SER A 544 -10.31 10.14 9.40
N LEU A 545 -10.16 9.94 10.71
CA LEU A 545 -11.24 9.47 11.59
C LEU A 545 -12.10 10.65 12.05
N TYR A 546 -13.41 10.53 11.90
CA TYR A 546 -14.40 11.45 12.46
C TYR A 546 -15.18 10.75 13.57
N VAL A 547 -15.33 11.45 14.68
CA VAL A 547 -16.00 10.96 15.88
C VAL A 547 -17.12 11.91 16.26
N ALA A 548 -18.35 11.39 16.36
CA ALA A 548 -19.45 12.11 16.99
C ALA A 548 -19.32 12.00 18.51
N GLU A 549 -19.14 13.13 19.19
CA GLU A 549 -19.02 13.19 20.63
C GLU A 549 -20.36 13.56 21.26
N LEU A 550 -21.00 12.55 21.87
CA LEU A 550 -22.33 12.68 22.43
C LEU A 550 -22.35 13.72 23.56
N GLY A 551 -21.40 13.64 24.50
CA GLY A 551 -21.33 14.49 25.68
C GLY A 551 -20.81 15.91 25.40
N ASN A 552 -19.98 16.07 24.37
CA ASN A 552 -19.42 17.37 23.98
C ASN A 552 -20.24 18.09 22.91
N HIS A 553 -21.25 17.42 22.34
CA HIS A 553 -22.12 17.95 21.30
C HIS A 553 -21.36 18.53 20.10
N ARG A 554 -20.33 17.80 19.65
CA ARG A 554 -19.45 18.21 18.55
C ARG A 554 -19.01 17.01 17.71
N ILE A 555 -18.46 17.30 16.53
CA ILE A 555 -17.77 16.32 15.71
C ILE A 555 -16.29 16.66 15.67
N ASP A 556 -15.46 15.71 16.05
CA ASP A 556 -14.01 15.83 16.07
C ASP A 556 -13.37 14.98 14.97
N LYS A 557 -12.32 15.52 14.36
CA LYS A 557 -11.50 14.88 13.32
C LYS A 557 -10.11 14.59 13.86
N PHE A 558 -9.59 13.39 13.56
CA PHE A 558 -8.24 12.94 13.89
C PHE A 558 -7.53 12.42 12.64
N GLN A 559 -6.20 12.52 12.63
CA GLN A 559 -5.34 12.13 11.50
C GLN A 559 -4.14 11.32 11.98
N ILE A 560 -3.52 10.58 11.07
CA ILE A 560 -2.29 9.83 11.29
C ILE A 560 -1.08 10.77 11.11
N ILE A 561 -0.01 10.61 11.91
CA ILE A 561 1.20 11.46 11.94
C ILE A 561 2.49 10.77 11.53
#